data_AF-A0A078AI42-F1
#
_entry.id   AF-A0A078AI42-F1
#
_cell.length_a   1.000
_cell.length_b   1.000
_cell.length_c   1.000
_cell.angle_alpha   90.00
_cell.angle_beta   90.00
_cell.angle_gamma   90.00
#
_symmetry.space_group_name_H-M   'P 1'
#
loop_
_entity.id
_entity.type
_entity.pdbx_description
1 polymer ?
#
loop_
_entity_poly.entity_id
_entity_poly.type
_entity_poly.pdbx_seq_one_letter_code
_entity_poly.pdbx_strand_id
1 'polypeptide(L)'
;MDMTFRVKSESLDVQAEFGLVSNLISIVCRFVFQPIEEMSFNLFSKYNTKKINADEKKDQQSNGQFKSPLFILAKITQFLGIIGFGMIIFGVFFSKLFIRIVYTEKWATDSAQQIMQAYCIYTFFMALNGVTEAYIYAKAHSEMMRKLQTGLVITSLLIGIQGLIYGNCINMGMRIVMSLYYSIDIELKETQQSSKMQILKRFFKDVVTVDFKTIIEMVKNRRN
;
A
#
# COMPACT_ATOMS: atom_id res chain seq x y z
N MET A 1 -5.17 6.72 -28.78
CA MET A 1 -5.93 7.98 -28.63
C MET A 1 -5.48 8.59 -27.32
N ASP A 2 -4.70 9.64 -27.43
CA ASP A 2 -3.61 9.95 -26.52
C ASP A 2 -4.03 10.50 -25.15
N MET A 3 -3.45 9.90 -24.10
CA MET A 3 -3.49 10.38 -22.71
C MET A 3 -2.91 11.81 -22.58
N THR A 4 -2.08 12.25 -23.54
CA THR A 4 -1.51 13.61 -23.61
C THR A 4 -2.51 14.68 -24.10
N PHE A 5 -3.61 14.30 -24.77
CA PHE A 5 -4.50 15.28 -25.39
C PHE A 5 -5.49 15.94 -24.43
N ARG A 6 -5.76 15.32 -23.27
CA ARG A 6 -6.79 15.79 -22.32
C ARG A 6 -6.27 16.43 -21.04
N VAL A 7 -5.02 16.15 -20.64
CA VAL A 7 -4.30 17.04 -19.71
C VAL A 7 -4.13 18.43 -20.35
N LYS A 8 -4.03 18.48 -21.68
CA LYS A 8 -3.91 19.70 -22.50
C LYS A 8 -5.09 20.70 -22.38
N SER A 9 -6.22 20.34 -21.75
CA SER A 9 -7.31 21.30 -21.50
C SER A 9 -7.18 22.11 -20.20
N GLU A 10 -6.25 21.74 -19.30
CA GLU A 10 -5.91 22.57 -18.14
C GLU A 10 -4.75 23.52 -18.47
N SER A 11 -4.75 24.71 -17.83
CA SER A 11 -3.73 25.73 -18.01
C SER A 11 -2.32 25.18 -17.77
N LEU A 12 -1.34 25.65 -18.56
CA LEU A 12 0.06 25.24 -18.47
C LEU A 12 0.64 25.37 -17.05
N ASP A 13 0.20 26.37 -16.29
CA ASP A 13 0.64 26.58 -14.91
C ASP A 13 0.26 25.42 -13.99
N VAL A 14 -0.98 24.93 -14.09
CA VAL A 14 -1.47 23.79 -13.28
C VAL A 14 -0.76 22.49 -13.65
N GLN A 15 -0.39 22.31 -14.93
CA GLN A 15 0.44 21.19 -15.35
C GLN A 15 1.86 21.26 -14.79
N ALA A 16 2.44 22.47 -14.71
CA ALA A 16 3.75 22.68 -14.11
C ALA A 16 3.73 22.40 -12.61
N GLU A 17 2.70 22.89 -11.91
CA GLU A 17 2.46 22.61 -10.49
C GLU A 17 2.26 21.11 -10.23
N PHE A 18 1.51 20.43 -11.08
CA PHE A 18 1.35 18.98 -11.04
C PHE A 18 2.69 18.26 -11.21
N GLY A 19 3.50 18.65 -12.20
CA GLY A 19 4.83 18.08 -12.41
C GLY A 19 5.74 18.27 -11.20
N LEU A 20 5.68 19.44 -10.56
CA LEU A 20 6.45 19.76 -9.37
C LEU A 20 6.05 18.88 -8.17
N VAL A 21 4.75 18.82 -7.84
CA VAL A 21 4.25 18.02 -6.70
C VAL A 21 4.45 16.53 -6.93
N SER A 22 4.15 16.04 -8.14
CA SER A 22 4.28 14.62 -8.47
C SER A 22 5.72 14.12 -8.38
N ASN A 23 6.70 14.93 -8.81
CA ASN A 23 8.12 14.61 -8.66
C ASN A 23 8.54 14.55 -7.19
N LEU A 24 8.08 15.50 -6.36
CA LEU A 24 8.39 15.51 -4.93
C LEU A 24 7.88 14.26 -4.22
N ILE A 25 6.62 13.90 -4.47
CA ILE A 25 6.00 12.73 -3.86
C ILE A 25 6.59 11.44 -4.41
N SER A 26 6.97 11.40 -5.70
CA SER A 26 7.64 10.24 -6.29
C SER A 26 8.95 9.90 -5.59
N ILE A 27 9.71 10.89 -5.13
CA ILE A 27 10.92 10.68 -4.32
C ILE A 27 10.56 9.95 -3.02
N VAL A 28 9.56 10.45 -2.28
CA VAL A 28 9.10 9.80 -1.04
C VAL A 28 8.69 8.36 -1.32
N CYS A 29 7.96 8.11 -2.40
CA CYS A 29 7.56 6.76 -2.78
C CYS A 29 8.74 5.82 -3.07
N ARG A 30 9.74 6.29 -3.80
CA ARG A 30 10.92 5.50 -4.17
C ARG A 30 11.88 5.22 -3.02
N PHE A 31 12.00 6.16 -2.07
CA PHE A 31 12.96 6.02 -0.98
C PHE A 31 12.36 5.43 0.30
N VAL A 32 11.04 5.52 0.49
CA VAL A 32 10.37 5.03 1.70
C VAL A 32 9.52 3.80 1.39
N PHE A 33 8.53 3.94 0.50
CA PHE A 33 7.53 2.87 0.30
C PHE A 33 8.05 1.71 -0.54
N GLN A 34 8.82 1.98 -1.60
CA GLN A 34 9.38 0.93 -2.46
C GLN A 34 10.32 -0.03 -1.68
N PRO A 35 11.28 0.43 -0.87
CA PRO A 35 12.09 -0.48 -0.06
C PRO A 35 11.25 -1.32 0.92
N ILE A 36 10.20 -0.74 1.52
CA ILE A 36 9.29 -1.47 2.42
C ILE A 36 8.53 -2.56 1.65
N GLU A 37 8.08 -2.26 0.42
CA GLU A 37 7.43 -3.23 -0.46
C GLU A 37 8.37 -4.40 -0.80
N GLU A 38 9.59 -4.10 -1.24
CA GLU A 38 10.60 -5.11 -1.56
C GLU A 38 10.98 -5.97 -0.35
N MET A 39 11.13 -5.35 0.83
CA MET A 39 11.37 -6.08 2.08
C MET A 39 10.20 -6.98 2.46
N SER A 40 8.97 -6.51 2.28
CA SER A 40 7.76 -7.29 2.53
C SER A 40 7.67 -8.49 1.60
N PHE A 41 7.90 -8.28 0.30
CA PHE A 41 7.95 -9.35 -0.70
C PHE A 41 9.00 -10.41 -0.34
N ASN A 42 10.22 -9.99 -0.01
CA ASN A 42 11.31 -10.89 0.37
C ASN A 42 10.98 -11.67 1.65
N LEU A 43 10.34 -11.02 2.63
CA LEU A 43 9.88 -11.67 3.85
C LEU A 43 8.88 -12.78 3.53
N PHE A 44 7.81 -12.46 2.80
CA PHE A 44 6.77 -13.42 2.45
C PHE A 44 7.28 -14.55 1.54
N SER A 45 8.19 -14.26 0.62
CA SER A 45 8.82 -15.29 -0.24
C SER A 45 9.60 -16.30 0.60
N LYS A 46 10.37 -15.85 1.59
CA LYS A 46 11.07 -16.74 2.53
C LYS A 46 10.10 -17.61 3.35
N TYR A 47 8.96 -17.06 3.76
CA TYR A 47 7.91 -17.85 4.43
C TYR A 47 7.38 -18.96 3.53
N ASN A 48 7.14 -18.66 2.25
CA ASN A 48 6.65 -19.62 1.28
C ASN A 48 7.68 -20.73 1.02
N THR A 49 8.96 -20.39 0.77
CA THR A 49 10.03 -21.39 0.56
C THR A 49 10.24 -22.28 1.78
N LYS A 50 10.22 -21.72 3.01
CA LYS A 50 10.38 -22.51 4.23
C LYS A 50 9.23 -23.50 4.44
N LYS A 51 8.01 -23.12 4.06
CA LYS A 51 6.85 -24.02 4.12
C LYS A 51 7.04 -25.21 3.16
N ILE A 52 7.42 -24.94 1.91
CA ILE A 52 7.71 -25.99 0.90
C ILE A 52 8.79 -26.96 1.42
N ASN A 53 9.89 -26.44 1.96
CA ASN A 53 11.00 -27.27 2.47
C ASN A 53 10.65 -28.05 3.75
N ALA A 54 9.73 -27.53 4.58
CA ALA A 54 9.25 -28.22 5.79
C ALA A 54 8.25 -29.34 5.45
N ASP A 55 7.47 -29.18 4.38
CA ASP A 55 6.59 -30.24 3.87
C ASP A 55 7.40 -31.39 3.22
N GLU A 56 8.61 -31.12 2.70
CA GLU A 56 9.53 -32.13 2.14
C GLU A 56 10.40 -32.85 3.19
N LYS A 57 10.67 -32.21 4.34
CA LYS A 57 11.41 -32.81 5.45
C LYS A 57 10.52 -32.91 6.68
N LYS A 58 9.89 -34.07 6.88
CA LYS A 58 9.29 -34.47 8.16
C LYS A 58 10.39 -34.54 9.23
N ASP A 59 10.76 -33.42 9.84
CA ASP A 59 11.17 -33.45 11.24
C ASP A 59 11.12 -32.11 11.98
N GLN A 60 11.03 -32.32 13.29
CA GLN A 60 10.61 -31.44 14.36
C GLN A 60 11.56 -30.26 14.65
N GLN A 61 11.04 -29.32 15.44
CA GLN A 61 11.74 -28.27 16.17
C GLN A 61 12.21 -27.04 15.38
N SER A 62 11.31 -26.06 15.27
CA SER A 62 11.73 -24.69 15.60
C SER A 62 10.64 -24.01 16.43
N ASN A 63 10.90 -23.98 17.73
CA ASN A 63 10.06 -23.45 18.80
C ASN A 63 10.08 -21.90 18.83
N GLY A 64 9.98 -21.27 17.67
CA GLY A 64 9.73 -19.84 17.56
C GLY A 64 8.27 -19.67 17.17
N GLN A 65 7.49 -18.92 17.95
CA GLN A 65 6.11 -18.54 17.63
C GLN A 65 6.06 -17.79 16.28
N PHE A 66 6.09 -18.51 15.17
CA PHE A 66 5.93 -17.93 13.86
C PHE A 66 4.46 -17.59 13.68
N LYS A 67 4.13 -16.32 13.94
CA LYS A 67 2.81 -15.76 13.68
C LYS A 67 2.47 -15.95 12.19
N SER A 68 1.20 -16.18 11.88
CA SER A 68 0.76 -16.46 10.52
C SER A 68 1.22 -15.36 9.55
N PRO A 69 1.58 -15.70 8.29
CA PRO A 69 2.05 -14.70 7.33
C PRO A 69 0.99 -13.63 7.07
N LEU A 70 -0.29 -13.99 7.18
CA LEU A 70 -1.43 -13.06 7.14
C LEU A 70 -1.47 -12.09 8.34
N PHE A 71 -1.03 -12.52 9.54
CA PHE A 71 -0.89 -11.62 10.70
C PHE A 71 0.24 -10.61 10.48
N ILE A 72 1.36 -11.05 9.89
CA ILE A 72 2.48 -10.16 9.56
C ILE A 72 2.04 -9.12 8.53
N LEU A 73 1.32 -9.55 7.48
CA LEU A 73 0.70 -8.64 6.52
C LEU A 73 -0.19 -7.61 7.24
N ALA A 74 -1.08 -8.06 8.12
CA ALA A 74 -1.96 -7.16 8.88
C ALA A 74 -1.19 -6.10 9.66
N LYS A 75 -0.04 -6.45 10.26
CA LYS A 75 0.80 -5.51 11.02
C LYS A 75 1.57 -4.53 10.14
N ILE A 76 2.08 -4.96 8.98
CA ILE A 76 2.72 -4.04 8.03
C ILE A 76 1.67 -3.08 7.45
N THR A 77 0.48 -3.59 7.09
CA THR A 77 -0.66 -2.78 6.64
C THR A 77 -1.11 -1.78 7.71
N GLN A 78 -1.18 -2.19 8.98
CA GLN A 78 -1.48 -1.29 10.10
C GLN A 78 -0.44 -0.16 10.22
N PHE A 79 0.84 -0.51 10.20
CA PHE A 79 1.94 0.46 10.31
C PHE A 79 1.92 1.48 9.17
N LEU A 80 1.81 1.03 7.92
CA LEU A 80 1.71 1.90 6.77
C LEU A 80 0.41 2.71 6.75
N GLY A 81 -0.69 2.13 7.22
CA GLY A 81 -1.96 2.83 7.36
C GLY A 81 -1.87 4.01 8.30
N ILE A 82 -1.20 3.85 9.46
CA ILE A 82 -0.96 4.95 10.41
C ILE A 82 -0.09 6.04 9.77
N ILE A 83 1.01 5.67 9.12
CA ILE A 83 1.91 6.62 8.46
C ILE A 83 1.16 7.39 7.36
N GLY A 84 0.47 6.68 6.46
CA GLY A 84 -0.23 7.31 5.36
C GLY A 84 -1.43 8.14 5.83
N PHE A 85 -2.11 7.78 6.91
CA PHE A 85 -3.13 8.64 7.51
C PHE A 85 -2.51 9.93 8.07
N GLY A 86 -1.34 9.83 8.71
CA GLY A 86 -0.54 11.00 9.10
C GLY A 86 -0.18 11.89 7.90
N MET A 87 0.19 11.29 6.77
CA MET A 87 0.44 12.03 5.52
C MET A 87 -0.82 12.74 4.99
N ILE A 88 -2.00 12.14 5.11
CA ILE A 88 -3.27 12.80 4.72
C ILE A 88 -3.54 14.01 5.61
N ILE A 89 -3.43 13.85 6.93
CA ILE A 89 -3.59 14.97 7.88
C ILE A 89 -2.58 16.07 7.53
N PHE A 90 -1.33 15.71 7.32
CA PHE A 90 -0.29 16.64 6.91
C PHE A 90 -0.64 17.37 5.62
N GLY A 91 -1.11 16.64 4.61
CA GLY A 91 -1.58 17.21 3.35
C GLY A 91 -2.70 18.23 3.56
N VAL A 92 -3.74 17.88 4.32
CA VAL A 92 -4.88 18.78 4.54
C VAL A 92 -4.46 20.09 5.20
N PHE A 93 -3.68 20.02 6.28
CA PHE A 93 -3.38 21.21 7.10
C PHE A 93 -2.12 21.98 6.67
N PHE A 94 -1.13 21.31 6.09
CA PHE A 94 0.21 21.89 5.89
C PHE A 94 0.69 21.93 4.43
N SER A 95 -0.09 21.45 3.45
CA SER A 95 0.35 21.40 2.03
C SER A 95 0.89 22.73 1.51
N LYS A 96 0.16 23.83 1.67
CA LYS A 96 0.56 25.15 1.14
C LYS A 96 1.85 25.65 1.79
N LEU A 97 1.94 25.50 3.13
CA LEU A 97 3.13 25.86 3.89
C LEU A 97 4.34 25.01 3.46
N PHE A 98 4.14 23.71 3.26
CA PHE A 98 5.20 22.81 2.84
C PHE A 98 5.72 23.15 1.43
N ILE A 99 4.83 23.44 0.47
CA ILE A 99 5.23 23.88 -0.87
C ILE A 99 6.04 25.18 -0.79
N ARG A 100 5.62 26.13 0.04
CA ARG A 100 6.36 27.38 0.27
C ARG A 100 7.77 27.14 0.81
N ILE A 101 7.94 26.19 1.74
CA ILE A 101 9.23 25.86 2.36
C ILE A 101 10.16 25.13 1.38
N VAL A 102 9.66 24.12 0.67
CA VAL A 102 10.48 23.29 -0.22
C VAL A 102 10.82 24.01 -1.52
N TYR A 103 9.91 24.85 -2.00
CA TYR A 103 10.08 25.61 -3.23
C TYR A 103 10.13 27.11 -2.93
N THR A 104 9.06 27.84 -3.23
CA THR A 104 8.97 29.30 -3.04
C THR A 104 7.50 29.69 -2.99
N GLU A 105 7.18 30.86 -2.42
CA GLU A 105 5.82 31.42 -2.38
C GLU A 105 5.13 31.44 -3.76
N LYS A 106 5.88 31.64 -4.84
CA LYS A 106 5.36 31.62 -6.22
C LYS A 106 4.64 30.31 -6.57
N TRP A 107 5.10 29.18 -6.02
CA TRP A 107 4.53 27.85 -6.28
C TRP A 107 3.48 27.46 -5.25
N ALA A 108 3.35 28.20 -4.15
CA ALA A 108 2.36 27.94 -3.11
C ALA A 108 0.99 28.50 -3.50
N THR A 109 0.50 28.12 -4.68
CA THR A 109 -0.82 28.47 -5.19
C THR A 109 -1.89 27.55 -4.60
N ASP A 110 -3.16 27.95 -4.72
CA ASP A 110 -4.27 27.14 -4.23
C ASP A 110 -4.44 25.85 -5.05
N SER A 111 -4.13 25.88 -6.35
CA SER A 111 -4.11 24.70 -7.22
C SER A 111 -3.01 23.71 -6.82
N ALA A 112 -1.78 24.18 -6.59
CA ALA A 112 -0.68 23.34 -6.12
C ALA A 112 -0.99 22.72 -4.74
N GLN A 113 -1.62 23.48 -3.84
CA GLN A 113 -2.09 22.98 -2.56
C GLN A 113 -3.08 21.82 -2.73
N GLN A 114 -4.10 21.98 -3.58
CA GLN A 114 -5.11 20.93 -3.81
C GLN A 114 -4.50 19.69 -4.46
N ILE A 115 -3.56 19.87 -5.39
CA ILE A 115 -2.82 18.75 -6.01
C ILE A 115 -2.00 17.99 -4.94
N MET A 116 -1.30 18.71 -4.06
CA MET A 116 -0.55 18.10 -2.95
C MET A 116 -1.45 17.34 -1.98
N GLN A 117 -2.61 17.88 -1.64
CA GLN A 117 -3.62 17.20 -0.81
C GLN A 117 -4.09 15.89 -1.47
N ALA A 118 -4.43 15.93 -2.76
CA ALA A 118 -4.82 14.76 -3.52
C ALA A 118 -3.70 13.71 -3.59
N TYR A 119 -2.46 14.15 -3.78
CA TYR A 119 -1.30 13.26 -3.77
C TYR A 119 -1.04 12.61 -2.41
N CYS A 120 -1.27 13.31 -1.29
CA CYS A 120 -1.14 12.72 0.04
C CYS A 120 -2.14 11.57 0.25
N ILE A 121 -3.38 11.73 -0.24
CA ILE A 121 -4.39 10.66 -0.26
C ILE A 121 -3.93 9.52 -1.18
N TYR A 122 -3.47 9.83 -2.38
CA TYR A 122 -2.97 8.83 -3.32
C TYR A 122 -1.81 8.01 -2.78
N THR A 123 -0.85 8.64 -2.09
CA THR A 123 0.28 7.98 -1.45
C THR A 123 -0.16 6.98 -0.38
N PHE A 124 -1.21 7.30 0.39
CA PHE A 124 -1.80 6.34 1.35
C PHE A 124 -2.30 5.08 0.63
N PHE A 125 -3.08 5.23 -0.45
CA PHE A 125 -3.55 4.08 -1.24
C PHE A 125 -2.38 3.32 -1.88
N MET A 126 -1.37 4.03 -2.38
CA MET A 126 -0.18 3.42 -2.99
C MET A 126 0.58 2.54 -1.99
N ALA A 127 0.82 3.04 -0.76
CA ALA A 127 1.54 2.30 0.27
C ALA A 127 0.82 1.00 0.67
N LEU A 128 -0.51 1.06 0.83
CA LEU A 128 -1.31 -0.12 1.14
C LEU A 128 -1.37 -1.10 -0.04
N ASN A 129 -1.51 -0.59 -1.27
CA ASN A 129 -1.55 -1.41 -2.48
C ASN A 129 -0.24 -2.20 -2.64
N GLY A 130 0.91 -1.54 -2.56
CA GLY A 130 2.23 -2.18 -2.73
C GLY A 130 2.43 -3.37 -1.79
N VAL A 131 2.15 -3.23 -0.50
CA VAL A 131 2.35 -4.33 0.47
C VAL A 131 1.34 -5.47 0.28
N THR A 132 0.07 -5.17 0.01
CA THR A 132 -0.94 -6.23 -0.23
C THR A 132 -0.63 -7.05 -1.48
N GLU A 133 -0.08 -6.43 -2.50
CA GLU A 133 0.34 -7.12 -3.72
C GLU A 133 1.65 -7.88 -3.54
N ALA A 134 2.63 -7.30 -2.84
CA ALA A 134 3.86 -8.00 -2.48
C ALA A 134 3.59 -9.35 -1.78
N TYR A 135 2.56 -9.41 -0.93
CA TYR A 135 2.12 -10.67 -0.31
C TYR A 135 1.58 -11.69 -1.32
N ILE A 136 0.69 -11.25 -2.21
CA ILE A 136 0.13 -12.11 -3.27
C ILE A 136 1.22 -12.58 -4.21
N TYR A 137 2.14 -11.70 -4.60
CA TYR A 137 3.26 -12.00 -5.49
C TYR A 137 4.22 -13.01 -4.87
N ALA A 138 4.41 -12.99 -3.55
CA ALA A 138 5.24 -13.96 -2.86
C ALA A 138 4.58 -15.35 -2.73
N LYS A 139 3.24 -15.43 -2.68
CA LYS A 139 2.49 -16.69 -2.49
C LYS A 139 1.97 -17.34 -3.79
N ALA A 140 1.65 -16.57 -4.84
CA ALA A 140 0.92 -17.08 -6.02
C ALA A 140 1.79 -17.34 -7.26
N HIS A 141 1.41 -18.33 -8.09
CA HIS A 141 2.01 -18.61 -9.40
C HIS A 141 1.52 -17.62 -10.48
N SER A 142 2.34 -17.44 -11.52
CA SER A 142 2.29 -16.41 -12.57
C SER A 142 0.94 -16.16 -13.29
N GLU A 143 -0.01 -17.09 -13.32
CA GLU A 143 -1.31 -16.88 -13.99
C GLU A 143 -2.20 -15.85 -13.29
N MET A 144 -2.01 -15.65 -11.98
CA MET A 144 -2.77 -14.69 -11.19
C MET A 144 -2.37 -13.23 -11.47
N MET A 145 -1.12 -13.03 -11.90
CA MET A 145 -0.55 -11.74 -12.33
C MET A 145 -1.41 -11.10 -13.44
N ARG A 146 -1.89 -11.94 -14.37
CA ARG A 146 -2.66 -11.48 -15.53
C ARG A 146 -4.04 -10.97 -15.11
N LYS A 147 -4.69 -11.55 -14.10
CA LYS A 147 -6.01 -11.10 -13.62
C LYS A 147 -5.94 -9.78 -12.83
N LEU A 148 -4.88 -9.58 -12.02
CA LEU A 148 -4.65 -8.27 -11.37
C LEU A 148 -4.34 -7.18 -12.41
N GLN A 149 -3.58 -7.50 -13.45
CA GLN A 149 -3.26 -6.55 -14.53
C GLN A 149 -4.43 -6.28 -15.49
N THR A 150 -5.32 -7.26 -15.72
CA THR A 150 -6.45 -7.15 -16.66
C THR A 150 -7.65 -6.41 -16.07
N GLY A 151 -7.70 -6.20 -14.75
CA GLY A 151 -8.71 -5.35 -14.10
C GLY A 151 -8.53 -3.84 -14.30
N LEU A 152 -7.50 -3.42 -15.03
CA LEU A 152 -7.14 -2.03 -15.23
C LEU A 152 -7.79 -1.45 -16.49
N VAL A 153 -8.04 -0.13 -16.46
CA VAL A 153 -8.36 0.77 -17.60
C VAL A 153 -9.79 1.35 -17.66
N ILE A 154 -10.54 1.48 -16.55
CA ILE A 154 -11.74 2.34 -16.58
C ILE A 154 -11.90 3.22 -15.33
N THR A 155 -10.95 4.13 -15.04
CA THR A 155 -11.21 5.20 -14.05
C THR A 155 -10.52 6.55 -14.34
N SER A 156 -10.08 6.83 -15.58
CA SER A 156 -9.46 8.14 -15.91
C SER A 156 -10.31 9.02 -16.81
N LEU A 157 -11.58 8.66 -17.02
CA LEU A 157 -12.41 9.33 -18.04
C LEU A 157 -13.05 10.64 -17.59
N LEU A 158 -12.91 11.04 -16.32
CA LEU A 158 -13.69 12.14 -15.78
C LEU A 158 -12.81 13.10 -14.95
N ILE A 159 -12.64 14.31 -15.51
CA ILE A 159 -12.50 15.60 -14.79
C ILE A 159 -11.07 15.94 -14.28
N GLY A 160 -10.19 16.40 -15.18
CA GLY A 160 -8.99 17.17 -14.82
C GLY A 160 -7.87 16.42 -14.09
N ILE A 161 -6.82 17.14 -13.66
CA ILE A 161 -5.64 16.56 -12.98
C ILE A 161 -6.02 15.93 -11.63
N GLN A 162 -6.93 16.56 -10.87
CA GLN A 162 -7.40 15.97 -9.61
C GLN A 162 -8.22 14.70 -9.84
N GLY A 163 -9.09 14.69 -10.85
CA GLY A 163 -9.85 13.48 -11.22
C GLY A 163 -8.95 12.35 -11.67
N LEU A 164 -7.82 12.66 -12.33
CA LEU A 164 -6.79 11.66 -12.64
C LEU A 164 -6.19 11.04 -11.36
N ILE A 165 -5.83 11.87 -10.37
CA ILE A 165 -5.26 11.40 -9.10
C ILE A 165 -6.29 10.54 -8.35
N TYR A 166 -7.53 11.03 -8.18
CA TYR A 166 -8.59 10.28 -7.49
C TYR A 166 -8.99 9.02 -8.25
N GLY A 167 -9.00 9.05 -9.59
CA GLY A 167 -9.23 7.87 -10.43
C GLY A 167 -8.18 6.79 -10.19
N ASN A 168 -6.92 7.18 -9.97
CA ASN A 168 -5.86 6.27 -9.57
C ASN A 168 -6.03 5.77 -8.12
N CYS A 169 -6.52 6.61 -7.19
CA CYS A 169 -6.85 6.17 -5.83
C CYS A 169 -7.93 5.08 -5.85
N ILE A 170 -9.01 5.27 -6.62
CA ILE A 170 -10.09 4.29 -6.75
C ILE A 170 -9.54 2.97 -7.31
N ASN A 171 -8.72 3.06 -8.36
CA ASN A 171 -8.08 1.91 -8.97
C ASN A 171 -7.20 1.14 -7.95
N MET A 172 -6.36 1.84 -7.19
CA MET A 172 -5.57 1.22 -6.12
C MET A 172 -6.46 0.63 -5.01
N GLY A 173 -7.57 1.29 -4.68
CA GLY A 173 -8.57 0.78 -3.73
C GLY A 173 -9.16 -0.56 -4.18
N MET A 174 -9.58 -0.67 -5.44
CA MET A 174 -10.07 -1.93 -6.01
C MET A 174 -9.00 -3.02 -5.96
N ARG A 175 -7.75 -2.68 -6.31
CA ARG A 175 -6.61 -3.61 -6.25
C ARG A 175 -6.35 -4.11 -4.83
N ILE A 176 -6.38 -3.24 -3.82
CA ILE A 176 -6.26 -3.63 -2.40
C ILE A 176 -7.36 -4.64 -2.04
N VAL A 177 -8.62 -4.35 -2.37
CA VAL A 177 -9.75 -5.24 -2.07
C VAL A 177 -9.57 -6.61 -2.73
N MET A 178 -9.18 -6.64 -4.01
CA MET A 178 -8.91 -7.88 -4.73
C MET A 178 -7.75 -8.66 -4.11
N SER A 179 -6.62 -8.00 -3.83
CA SER A 179 -5.45 -8.62 -3.20
C SER A 179 -5.78 -9.19 -1.83
N LEU A 180 -6.59 -8.50 -1.02
CA LEU A 180 -7.04 -9.01 0.27
C LEU A 180 -8.01 -10.20 0.13
N TYR A 181 -8.96 -10.12 -0.80
CA TYR A 181 -9.88 -11.22 -1.08
C TYR A 181 -9.12 -12.50 -1.45
N TYR A 182 -8.12 -12.38 -2.32
CA TYR A 182 -7.28 -13.50 -2.72
C TYR A 182 -6.35 -13.98 -1.62
N SER A 183 -5.82 -13.08 -0.79
CA SER A 183 -4.99 -13.45 0.36
C SER A 183 -5.74 -14.37 1.30
N ILE A 184 -7.03 -14.09 1.51
CA ILE A 184 -7.92 -14.90 2.34
C ILE A 184 -8.26 -16.22 1.62
N ASP A 185 -8.53 -16.20 0.31
CA ASP A 185 -8.79 -17.42 -0.46
C ASP A 185 -7.62 -18.42 -0.41
N ILE A 186 -6.38 -17.92 -0.46
CA ILE A 186 -5.17 -18.73 -0.28
C ILE A 186 -5.11 -19.32 1.12
N GLU A 187 -5.28 -18.51 2.17
CA GLU A 187 -5.22 -18.97 3.56
C GLU A 187 -6.32 -20.01 3.88
N LEU A 188 -7.49 -19.88 3.26
CA LEU A 188 -8.59 -20.85 3.37
C LEU A 188 -8.24 -22.22 2.79
N LYS A 189 -7.61 -22.24 1.61
CA LYS A 189 -7.13 -23.47 0.98
C LYS A 189 -6.04 -24.14 1.82
N GLU A 190 -5.21 -23.36 2.50
CA GLU A 190 -4.12 -23.87 3.34
C GLU A 190 -4.59 -24.37 4.72
N THR A 191 -5.66 -23.80 5.28
CA THR A 191 -6.08 -24.09 6.68
C THR A 191 -7.19 -25.15 6.78
N GLN A 192 -7.76 -25.61 5.67
CA GLN A 192 -8.79 -26.65 5.52
C GLN A 192 -10.03 -26.57 6.46
N GLN A 193 -10.19 -25.54 7.31
CA GLN A 193 -11.33 -25.42 8.23
C GLN A 193 -11.53 -24.02 8.87
N SER A 194 -11.67 -22.96 8.09
CA SER A 194 -12.21 -21.70 8.65
C SER A 194 -13.14 -21.03 7.66
N SER A 195 -14.24 -20.44 8.15
CA SER A 195 -15.14 -19.68 7.29
C SER A 195 -14.45 -18.41 6.77
N LYS A 196 -14.63 -18.05 5.49
CA LYS A 196 -14.06 -16.84 4.87
C LYS A 196 -14.24 -15.60 5.75
N MET A 197 -15.43 -15.48 6.33
CA MET A 197 -15.83 -14.35 7.17
C MET A 197 -15.03 -14.27 8.49
N GLN A 198 -14.65 -15.41 9.06
CA GLN A 198 -13.88 -15.45 10.31
C GLN A 198 -12.43 -14.98 10.09
N ILE A 199 -11.80 -15.43 8.99
CA ILE A 199 -10.44 -14.98 8.63
C ILE A 199 -10.44 -13.50 8.31
N LEU A 200 -11.43 -13.02 7.55
CA LEU A 200 -11.59 -11.59 7.24
C LEU A 200 -11.73 -10.75 8.52
N LYS A 201 -12.64 -11.15 9.43
CA LYS A 201 -12.83 -10.45 10.71
C LYS A 201 -11.56 -10.47 11.56
N ARG A 202 -10.83 -11.58 11.58
CA ARG A 202 -9.54 -11.69 12.28
C ARG A 202 -8.50 -10.74 11.67
N PHE A 203 -8.35 -10.73 10.35
CA PHE A 203 -7.43 -9.82 9.68
C PHE A 203 -7.75 -8.36 9.97
N PHE A 204 -9.01 -7.94 9.82
CA PHE A 204 -9.43 -6.58 10.15
C PHE A 204 -9.20 -6.25 11.63
N LYS A 205 -9.50 -7.18 12.53
CA LYS A 205 -9.19 -7.01 13.95
C LYS A 205 -7.68 -6.84 14.14
N ASP A 206 -6.84 -7.63 13.51
CA ASP A 206 -5.38 -7.54 13.64
C ASP A 206 -4.82 -6.23 13.04
N VAL A 207 -5.41 -5.70 11.97
CA VAL A 207 -5.08 -4.39 11.38
C VAL A 207 -5.51 -3.23 12.28
N VAL A 208 -6.71 -3.30 12.89
CA VAL A 208 -7.26 -2.21 13.70
C VAL A 208 -6.71 -2.22 15.13
N THR A 209 -6.49 -3.39 15.71
CA THR A 209 -6.10 -3.51 17.11
C THR A 209 -4.60 -3.22 17.25
N VAL A 210 -4.27 -2.08 17.87
CA VAL A 210 -2.89 -1.76 18.27
C VAL A 210 -2.63 -2.46 19.60
N ASP A 211 -1.98 -3.63 19.55
CA ASP A 211 -1.61 -4.34 20.77
C ASP A 211 -0.28 -3.82 21.31
N PHE A 212 -0.37 -2.79 22.15
CA PHE A 212 0.78 -2.20 22.85
C PHE A 212 1.54 -3.22 23.69
N LYS A 213 0.88 -4.25 24.23
CA LYS A 213 1.52 -5.28 25.07
C LYS A 213 2.48 -6.13 24.24
N THR A 214 2.05 -6.55 23.06
CA THR A 214 2.91 -7.25 22.10
C THR A 214 4.09 -6.38 21.66
N ILE A 215 3.89 -5.08 21.39
CA ILE A 215 4.98 -4.17 21.00
C ILE A 215 6.00 -4.02 22.14
N ILE A 216 5.53 -3.83 23.37
CA ILE A 216 6.38 -3.71 24.56
C ILE A 216 7.17 -5.01 24.79
N GLU A 217 6.55 -6.18 24.64
CA GLU A 217 7.26 -7.45 24.76
C GLU A 217 8.29 -7.67 23.65
N MET A 218 8.01 -7.31 22.40
CA MET A 218 8.99 -7.40 21.31
C MET A 218 10.19 -6.47 21.55
N VAL A 219 9.95 -5.26 22.06
CA VAL A 219 11.01 -4.30 22.40
C VAL A 219 11.83 -4.78 23.61
N LYS A 220 11.19 -5.46 24.56
CA LYS A 220 11.85 -6.03 25.75
C LYS A 220 12.68 -7.26 25.38
N ASN A 221 12.16 -8.13 24.50
CA ASN A 221 12.84 -9.36 24.07
C ASN A 221 14.00 -9.11 23.08
N ARG A 222 14.06 -7.93 22.44
CA ARG A 222 15.23 -7.50 21.66
C ARG A 222 16.34 -6.81 22.48
N ARG A 223 16.07 -6.51 23.76
CA ARG A 223 17.04 -5.87 24.67
C ARG A 223 17.78 -6.84 25.58
N ASN A 224 17.41 -8.12 25.55
CA ASN A 224 18.13 -9.23 26.19
C ASN A 224 18.81 -10.07 25.10
#